data_AF-A0A949U9T0-F1
#
_entry.id   AF-A0A949U9T0-F1
#
_cell.length_a   1.000
_cell.length_b   1.000
_cell.length_c   1.000
_cell.angle_alpha   90.00
_cell.angle_beta   90.00
_cell.angle_gamma   90.00
#
_symmetry.space_group_name_H-M   'P 1'
#
loop_
_entity.id
_entity.type
_entity.pdbx_description
1 polymer ?
#
loop_
_entity_poly.entity_id
_entity_poly.type
_entity_poly.pdbx_seq_one_letter_code
_entity_poly.pdbx_strand_id
1 'polypeptide(L)'
;KLDTKGRILLAINGKKEERSLLIRDGTKIVALAVLESPKVTDTEVERFASQKNVLEAVLREISMKRRFVKQYPIVRNLVFNPRTPIDVSLALLKNLLIQDLRNLSGNKEVSDTLRKLATKMFRQKLDVTKKS
;
A
#
# COMPACT_ATOMS: atom_id res chain seq x y z
N LYS A 1 30.36 1.44 2.43
CA LYS A 1 28.99 1.16 1.91
C LYS A 1 28.67 -0.28 2.29
N LEU A 2 27.56 -0.56 2.99
CA LEU A 2 27.20 -1.94 3.35
C LEU A 2 26.95 -2.76 2.08
N ASP A 3 27.36 -4.02 2.09
CA ASP A 3 27.05 -4.98 1.05
C ASP A 3 25.57 -5.38 1.12
N THR A 4 25.08 -6.15 0.14
CA THR A 4 23.67 -6.54 0.10
C THR A 4 23.26 -7.38 1.31
N LYS A 5 24.14 -8.28 1.79
CA LYS A 5 23.84 -9.10 2.97
C LYS A 5 23.77 -8.24 4.24
N GLY A 6 24.72 -7.32 4.43
CA GLY A 6 24.69 -6.37 5.55
C GLY A 6 23.44 -5.50 5.55
N ARG A 7 22.99 -5.03 4.39
CA ARG A 7 21.73 -4.27 4.27
C ARG A 7 20.49 -5.11 4.61
N ILE A 8 20.45 -6.39 4.23
CA ILE A 8 19.36 -7.31 4.61
C ILE A 8 19.31 -7.49 6.13
N LEU A 9 20.46 -7.76 6.76
CA LEU A 9 20.53 -7.92 8.21
C LEU A 9 20.12 -6.63 8.94
N LEU A 10 20.51 -5.47 8.41
CA LEU A 10 20.11 -4.17 8.94
C LEU A 10 18.61 -3.90 8.74
N ALA A 11 18.02 -4.31 7.62
CA ALA A 11 16.58 -4.19 7.36
C ALA A 11 15.75 -4.98 8.38
N ILE A 12 16.20 -6.18 8.74
CA ILE A 12 15.50 -7.07 9.68
C ILE A 12 15.71 -6.62 11.14
N ASN A 13 16.94 -6.30 11.52
CA ASN A 13 17.30 -6.09 12.94
C ASN A 13 17.45 -4.63 13.36
N GLY A 14 17.55 -3.71 12.40
CA GLY A 14 17.78 -2.28 12.60
C GLY A 14 16.65 -1.58 13.35
N LYS A 15 16.90 -0.32 13.71
CA LYS A 15 15.90 0.56 14.32
C LYS A 15 14.96 1.08 13.23
N LYS A 16 13.98 1.86 13.68
CA LYS A 16 12.94 2.46 12.84
C LYS A 16 13.52 3.30 11.69
N GLU A 17 14.58 4.05 11.95
CA GLU A 17 15.19 4.93 10.94
C GLU A 17 15.89 4.15 9.83
N GLU A 18 16.63 3.08 10.17
CA GLU A 18 17.25 2.24 9.14
C GLU A 18 16.19 1.54 8.29
N ARG A 19 15.09 1.07 8.88
CA ARG A 19 13.96 0.49 8.13
C ARG A 19 13.28 1.51 7.20
N SER A 20 13.05 2.73 7.69
CA SER A 20 12.48 3.84 6.91
C SER A 20 13.38 4.22 5.72
N LEU A 21 14.69 4.04 5.85
CA LEU A 21 15.63 4.21 4.74
C LEU A 21 15.58 3.02 3.77
N LEU A 22 15.71 1.80 4.29
CA LEU A 22 15.89 0.57 3.51
C LEU A 22 14.63 0.10 2.77
N ILE A 23 13.43 0.54 3.18
CA ILE A 23 12.18 0.23 2.45
C ILE A 23 12.17 0.81 1.03
N ARG A 24 12.99 1.84 0.79
CA ARG A 24 13.18 2.52 -0.50
C ARG A 24 14.43 2.04 -1.24
N ASP A 25 15.08 0.98 -0.76
CA ASP A 25 16.26 0.44 -1.40
C ASP A 25 15.91 -0.08 -2.80
N GLY A 26 16.75 0.21 -3.80
CA GLY A 26 16.55 -0.27 -5.17
C GLY A 26 16.70 -1.79 -5.31
N THR A 27 17.32 -2.45 -4.32
CA THR A 27 17.48 -3.90 -4.29
C THR A 27 16.22 -4.53 -3.70
N LYS A 28 15.41 -5.19 -4.54
CA LYS A 28 14.14 -5.82 -4.14
C LYS A 28 14.25 -6.64 -2.85
N ILE A 29 15.26 -7.49 -2.72
CA ILE A 29 15.43 -8.37 -1.56
C ILE A 29 15.67 -7.56 -0.27
N VAL A 30 16.42 -6.45 -0.34
CA VAL A 30 16.67 -5.57 0.81
C VAL A 30 15.38 -4.87 1.24
N ALA A 31 14.64 -4.31 0.28
CA ALA A 31 13.39 -3.61 0.56
C ALA A 31 12.33 -4.55 1.15
N LEU A 32 12.21 -5.77 0.64
CA LEU A 32 11.29 -6.79 1.17
C LEU A 32 11.71 -7.27 2.57
N ALA A 33 13.01 -7.38 2.85
CA ALA A 33 13.51 -7.78 4.16
C ALA A 33 13.06 -6.84 5.29
N VAL A 34 12.77 -5.57 4.99
CA VAL A 34 12.20 -4.63 5.98
C VAL A 34 10.85 -5.15 6.49
N LEU A 35 10.01 -5.68 5.61
CA LEU A 35 8.67 -6.19 5.97
C LEU A 35 8.71 -7.51 6.73
N GLU A 36 9.87 -8.18 6.80
CA GLU A 36 10.11 -9.39 7.60
C GLU A 36 10.64 -9.08 9.00
N SER A 37 10.98 -7.82 9.28
CA SER A 37 11.41 -7.43 10.61
C SER A 37 10.28 -7.63 11.63
N PRO A 38 10.52 -8.35 12.74
CA PRO A 38 9.52 -8.51 13.80
C PRO A 38 9.24 -7.18 14.53
N LYS A 39 10.09 -6.17 14.34
CA LYS A 39 9.97 -4.83 14.92
C LYS A 39 9.17 -3.86 14.04
N VAL A 40 8.72 -4.29 12.85
CA VAL A 40 7.87 -3.44 12.00
C VAL A 40 6.49 -3.30 12.62
N THR A 41 6.09 -2.05 12.78
CA THR A 41 4.79 -1.66 13.30
C THR A 41 3.79 -1.40 12.18
N ASP A 42 2.50 -1.50 12.49
CA ASP A 42 1.42 -1.23 11.53
C ASP A 42 1.49 0.22 11.03
N THR A 43 1.85 1.17 11.90
CA THR A 43 2.06 2.59 11.55
C THR A 43 3.20 2.79 10.55
N GLU A 44 4.28 2.02 10.67
CA GLU A 44 5.35 2.02 9.66
C GLU A 44 4.84 1.50 8.32
N VAL A 45 4.09 0.39 8.33
CA VAL A 45 3.53 -0.18 7.09
C VAL A 45 2.53 0.75 6.43
N GLU A 46 1.68 1.42 7.19
CA GLU A 46 0.78 2.46 6.69
C GLU A 46 1.55 3.59 5.98
N ARG A 47 2.68 4.01 6.56
CA ARG A 47 3.56 5.00 5.96
C ARG A 47 4.24 4.48 4.69
N PHE A 48 4.68 3.22 4.69
CA PHE A 48 5.29 2.61 3.49
C PHE A 48 4.28 2.49 2.34
N ALA A 49 3.03 2.13 2.65
CA ALA A 49 1.96 2.01 1.67
C ALA A 49 1.62 3.34 0.97
N SER A 50 1.82 4.49 1.62
CA SER A 50 1.56 5.82 1.04
C SER A 50 2.76 6.40 0.27
N GLN A 51 3.94 5.80 0.36
CA GLN A 51 5.16 6.31 -0.27
C GLN A 51 5.21 6.00 -1.77
N LYS A 52 5.51 7.02 -2.60
CA LYS A 52 5.62 6.88 -4.07
C LYS A 52 7.01 6.43 -4.54
N ASN A 53 7.96 6.29 -3.62
CA ASN A 53 9.36 5.93 -3.89
C ASN A 53 9.74 4.56 -3.32
N VAL A 54 8.76 3.71 -3.00
CA VAL A 54 9.00 2.29 -2.72
C VAL A 54 8.81 1.46 -3.99
N LEU A 55 9.39 0.27 -4.01
CA LEU A 55 9.23 -0.67 -5.12
C LEU A 55 7.81 -1.24 -5.14
N GLU A 56 7.28 -1.55 -6.33
CA GLU A 56 5.96 -2.18 -6.47
C GLU A 56 5.88 -3.53 -5.74
N ALA A 57 7.01 -4.25 -5.69
CA ALA A 57 7.13 -5.51 -4.96
C ALA A 57 6.82 -5.34 -3.46
N VAL A 58 7.21 -4.22 -2.85
CA VAL A 58 6.93 -3.91 -1.45
C VAL A 58 5.42 -3.72 -1.24
N LEU A 59 4.77 -2.95 -2.13
CA LEU A 59 3.32 -2.69 -2.04
C LEU A 59 2.51 -3.97 -2.25
N ARG A 60 2.94 -4.84 -3.18
CA ARG A 60 2.38 -6.18 -3.36
C ARG A 60 2.53 -7.03 -2.11
N GLU A 61 3.72 -7.08 -1.52
CA GLU A 61 3.98 -7.87 -0.31
C GLU A 61 3.10 -7.40 0.87
N ILE A 62 2.95 -6.08 1.05
CA ILE A 62 2.03 -5.53 2.07
C ILE A 62 0.60 -6.03 1.83
N SER A 63 0.13 -6.04 0.58
CA SER A 63 -1.22 -6.50 0.22
C SER A 63 -1.45 -8.01 0.38
N MET A 64 -0.38 -8.83 0.42
CA MET A 64 -0.49 -10.27 0.61
C MET A 64 -0.60 -10.65 2.09
N LYS A 65 -0.13 -9.79 2.99
CA LYS A 65 -0.16 -10.04 4.43
C LYS A 65 -1.54 -9.68 5.01
N ARG A 66 -2.30 -10.71 5.40
CA ARG A 66 -3.65 -10.57 5.99
C ARG A 66 -3.71 -9.60 7.17
N ARG A 67 -2.65 -9.51 7.98
CA ARG A 67 -2.52 -8.55 9.09
C ARG A 67 -2.76 -7.12 8.61
N PHE A 68 -2.15 -6.73 7.50
CA PHE A 68 -2.17 -5.36 6.99
C PHE A 68 -3.44 -5.05 6.19
N VAL A 69 -3.95 -6.01 5.42
CA VAL A 69 -5.20 -5.81 4.63
C VAL A 69 -6.45 -5.69 5.50
N LYS A 70 -6.39 -6.11 6.77
CA LYS A 70 -7.47 -5.84 7.75
C LYS A 70 -7.52 -4.37 8.17
N GLN A 71 -6.44 -3.61 7.98
CA GLN A 71 -6.34 -2.23 8.43
C GLN A 71 -6.74 -1.30 7.30
N TYR A 72 -7.85 -0.59 7.53
CA TYR A 72 -8.41 0.33 6.55
C TYR A 72 -7.39 1.38 6.04
N PRO A 73 -6.59 2.05 6.90
CA PRO A 73 -5.63 3.06 6.43
C PRO A 73 -4.60 2.49 5.45
N ILE A 74 -4.14 1.26 5.67
CA ILE A 74 -3.20 0.58 4.78
C ILE A 74 -3.87 0.28 3.43
N VAL A 75 -5.06 -0.32 3.45
CA VAL A 75 -5.83 -0.63 2.24
C VAL A 75 -6.09 0.63 1.42
N ARG A 76 -6.53 1.72 2.08
CA ARG A 76 -6.73 3.01 1.45
C ARG A 76 -5.44 3.52 0.81
N ASN A 77 -4.33 3.53 1.55
CA ASN A 77 -3.06 4.04 1.05
C ASN A 77 -2.53 3.22 -0.14
N LEU A 78 -2.65 1.88 -0.10
CA LEU A 78 -2.30 1.01 -1.23
C LEU A 78 -3.10 1.38 -2.48
N VAL A 79 -4.42 1.53 -2.39
CA VAL A 79 -5.26 1.84 -3.56
C VAL A 79 -4.99 3.24 -4.12
N PHE A 80 -4.66 4.21 -3.26
CA PHE A 80 -4.35 5.58 -3.67
C PHE A 80 -2.92 5.76 -4.20
N ASN A 81 -2.04 4.78 -4.00
CA ASN A 81 -0.65 4.88 -4.43
C ASN A 81 -0.50 4.50 -5.90
N PRO A 82 0.03 5.40 -6.76
CA PRO A 82 0.22 5.13 -8.18
C PRO A 82 1.24 4.02 -8.49
N ARG A 83 2.10 3.67 -7.52
CA ARG A 83 3.06 2.55 -7.64
C ARG A 83 2.46 1.21 -7.25
N THR A 84 1.25 1.16 -6.69
CA THR A 84 0.61 -0.12 -6.39
C THR A 84 0.18 -0.77 -7.70
N PRO A 85 0.57 -2.03 -7.94
CA PRO A 85 0.14 -2.76 -9.11
C PRO A 85 -1.38 -2.73 -9.28
N ILE A 86 -1.85 -2.52 -10.51
CA ILE A 86 -3.27 -2.30 -10.80
C ILE A 86 -4.15 -3.48 -10.34
N ASP A 87 -3.66 -4.72 -10.46
CA ASP A 87 -4.36 -5.92 -10.01
C ASP A 87 -4.62 -5.91 -8.50
N VAL A 88 -3.63 -5.47 -7.72
CA VAL A 88 -3.75 -5.31 -6.26
C VAL A 88 -4.77 -4.21 -5.93
N SER A 89 -4.66 -3.05 -6.58
CA SER A 89 -5.56 -1.92 -6.35
C SER A 89 -7.02 -2.27 -6.68
N LEU A 90 -7.26 -3.00 -7.77
CA LEU A 90 -8.60 -3.46 -8.17
C LEU A 90 -9.19 -4.45 -7.16
N ALA A 91 -8.39 -5.39 -6.64
CA ALA A 91 -8.84 -6.35 -5.64
C ALA A 91 -9.24 -5.69 -4.31
N LEU A 92 -8.52 -4.63 -3.92
CA LEU A 92 -8.73 -3.88 -2.68
C LEU A 92 -9.82 -2.81 -2.78
N LEU A 93 -10.17 -2.36 -3.99
CA LEU A 93 -11.12 -1.26 -4.22
C LEU A 93 -12.47 -1.46 -3.51
N LYS A 94 -12.96 -2.70 -3.46
CA LYS A 94 -14.24 -3.05 -2.82
C LYS A 94 -14.28 -2.75 -1.31
N ASN A 95 -13.11 -2.73 -0.67
CA ASN A 95 -12.94 -2.49 0.76
C ASN A 95 -12.93 -0.99 1.10
N LEU A 96 -12.96 -0.08 0.11
CA LEU A 96 -12.97 1.36 0.37
C LEU A 96 -14.33 1.88 0.86
N LEU A 97 -14.27 2.90 1.73
CA LEU A 97 -15.43 3.67 2.16
C LEU A 97 -15.96 4.54 1.01
N ILE A 98 -17.23 4.93 1.11
CA ILE A 98 -17.93 5.72 0.09
C ILE A 98 -17.21 7.04 -0.21
N GLN A 99 -16.75 7.74 0.83
CA GLN A 99 -16.01 9.00 0.69
C GLN A 99 -14.68 8.80 -0.05
N ASP A 100 -13.95 7.72 0.23
CA ASP A 100 -12.68 7.44 -0.43
C ASP A 100 -12.87 6.95 -1.88
N LEU A 101 -13.96 6.25 -2.19
CA LEU A 101 -14.32 5.95 -3.58
C LEU A 101 -14.59 7.24 -4.38
N ARG A 102 -15.26 8.23 -3.78
CA ARG A 102 -15.44 9.56 -4.38
C ARG A 102 -14.09 10.24 -4.62
N ASN A 103 -13.23 10.28 -3.61
CA ASN A 103 -11.91 10.91 -3.72
C ASN A 103 -11.04 10.24 -4.79
N LEU A 104 -11.04 8.90 -4.83
CA LEU A 104 -10.28 8.12 -5.80
C LEU A 104 -10.77 8.35 -7.24
N SER A 105 -12.08 8.53 -7.44
CA SER A 105 -12.65 8.80 -8.77
C SER A 105 -12.10 10.08 -9.43
N GLY A 106 -11.74 11.08 -8.61
CA GLY A 106 -11.13 12.34 -9.06
C GLY A 106 -9.60 12.36 -9.06
N ASN A 107 -8.94 11.31 -8.53
CA ASN A 107 -7.50 11.31 -8.33
C ASN A 107 -6.73 10.98 -9.62
N LYS A 108 -6.25 11.99 -10.33
CA LYS A 108 -5.49 11.84 -11.60
C LYS A 108 -4.15 11.10 -11.46
N GLU A 109 -3.66 10.87 -10.24
CA GLU A 109 -2.42 10.13 -10.03
C GLU A 109 -2.60 8.63 -10.25
N VAL A 110 -3.80 8.08 -10.03
CA VAL A 110 -4.08 6.66 -10.23
C VAL A 110 -4.62 6.39 -11.64
N SER A 111 -4.52 5.14 -12.09
CA SER A 111 -4.90 4.75 -13.45
C SER A 111 -6.37 5.05 -13.78
N ASP A 112 -6.63 5.40 -15.04
CA ASP A 112 -7.97 5.69 -15.56
C ASP A 112 -8.97 4.57 -15.29
N THR A 113 -8.52 3.31 -15.42
CA THR A 113 -9.32 2.12 -15.12
C THR A 113 -9.77 2.10 -13.67
N LEU A 114 -8.86 2.41 -12.73
CA LEU A 114 -9.18 2.44 -11.30
C LEU A 114 -10.17 3.57 -10.99
N ARG A 115 -9.99 4.75 -11.59
CA ARG A 115 -10.92 5.88 -11.42
C ARG A 115 -12.32 5.56 -11.94
N LYS A 116 -12.43 4.99 -13.16
CA LYS A 116 -13.72 4.61 -13.76
C LYS A 116 -14.46 3.58 -12.89
N LEU A 117 -13.73 2.57 -12.38
CA LEU A 117 -14.32 1.58 -11.50
C LEU A 117 -14.74 2.17 -10.15
N ALA A 118 -13.91 3.05 -9.57
CA ALA A 118 -14.25 3.77 -8.34
C ALA A 118 -15.54 4.60 -8.49
N THR A 119 -15.72 5.31 -9.61
CA THR A 119 -16.96 6.03 -9.93
C THR A 119 -18.18 5.11 -9.97
N LYS A 120 -18.04 3.94 -10.62
CA LYS A 120 -19.10 2.95 -10.70
C LYS A 120 -19.49 2.43 -9.31
N MET A 121 -18.50 2.05 -8.50
CA MET A 121 -18.73 1.53 -7.15
C MET A 121 -19.27 2.59 -6.19
N PHE A 122 -18.84 3.85 -6.32
CA PHE A 122 -19.35 4.97 -5.55
C PHE A 122 -20.87 5.14 -5.77
N ARG A 123 -21.31 5.16 -7.03
CA ARG A 123 -22.75 5.24 -7.38
C ARG A 123 -23.53 4.07 -6.80
N GLN A 124 -23.03 2.84 -7.00
CA GLN A 124 -23.67 1.63 -6.47
C GLN A 124 -23.84 1.67 -4.95
N LYS A 125 -22.80 2.05 -4.18
CA LYS A 125 -22.91 2.14 -2.71
C LYS A 125 -23.86 3.24 -2.27
N LEU A 126 -23.89 4.40 -2.94
CA LEU A 126 -24.84 5.46 -2.64
C LEU A 126 -26.30 5.03 -2.84
N ASP A 127 -26.59 4.29 -3.91
CA ASP A 127 -27.95 3.83 -4.19
C ASP A 127 -28.44 2.80 -3.15
N VAL A 128 -27.54 1.96 -2.63
CA VAL A 128 -27.84 1.03 -1.54
C VAL A 128 -28.16 1.79 -0.24
N THR A 129 -27.36 2.81 0.10
CA THR A 129 -27.58 3.61 1.32
C THR A 129 -28.88 4.41 1.27
N LYS A 130 -29.32 4.89 0.09
CA LYS A 130 -30.60 5.60 -0.06
C LYS A 130 -31.84 4.71 0.05
N LYS A 131 -31.68 3.40 -0.15
CA LYS A 131 -32.78 2.41 -0.11
C LYS A 131 -32.91 1.70 1.24
N SER A 132 -31.94 1.88 2.13
CA SER A 132 -31.93 1.33 3.50
C SER A 132 -32.44 2.37 4.48
#